data_AF-N9LZH9-F1
#
_entry.id   AF-N9LZH9-F1
#
_cell.length_a   1.000
_cell.length_b   1.000
_cell.length_c   1.000
_cell.angle_alpha   90.00
_cell.angle_beta   90.00
_cell.angle_gamma   90.00
#
_symmetry.space_group_name_H-M   'P 1'
#
loop_
_entity.id
_entity.type
_entity.pdbx_description
1 polymer ?
#
loop_
_entity_poly.entity_id
_entity_poly.type
_entity_poly.pdbx_seq_one_letter_code
_entity_poly.pdbx_strand_id
1 'polypeptide(L)' 'MSLYEQINDEITLMDAGEQKWIGQDLPLEAMMAVELLLQDLAAEKIIKVRRKNHEKHSGLKQIDRILVEKL' A
#
# COMPACT_ATOMS: atom_id res chain seq x y z
N MET A 1 12.84 11.24 -6.80
CA MET A 1 11.48 10.66 -6.91
C MET A 1 10.90 10.60 -5.52
N SER A 2 9.66 11.02 -5.37
CA SER A 2 8.90 10.90 -4.13
C SER A 2 8.51 9.44 -3.90
N LEU A 3 8.39 9.02 -2.64
CA LEU A 3 7.91 7.68 -2.25
C LEU A 3 6.55 7.35 -2.91
N TYR A 4 5.67 8.34 -3.02
CA TYR A 4 4.36 8.18 -3.66
C TYR A 4 4.45 7.85 -5.14
N GLU A 5 5.35 8.54 -5.86
CA GLU A 5 5.56 8.30 -7.29
C GLU A 5 6.09 6.89 -7.52
N GLN A 6 7.02 6.44 -6.66
CA GLN A 6 7.57 5.08 -6.74
C GLN A 6 6.50 4.00 -6.54
N ILE A 7 5.65 4.13 -5.52
CA ILE A 7 4.57 3.18 -5.24
C ILE A 7 3.52 3.21 -6.35
N ASN A 8 3.20 4.40 -6.86
CA ASN A 8 2.26 4.54 -7.95
C ASN A 8 2.78 3.87 -9.23
N ASP A 9 4.03 4.17 -9.62
CA ASP A 9 4.68 3.56 -10.78
C ASP A 9 4.72 2.04 -10.64
N GLU A 10 5.07 1.54 -9.46
CA GLU A 10 5.09 0.11 -9.17
C GLU A 10 3.72 -0.55 -9.36
N ILE A 11 2.64 0.08 -8.88
CA ILE A 11 1.26 -0.40 -9.05
C ILE A 11 0.79 -0.28 -10.50
N THR A 12 1.21 0.76 -11.22
CA THR A 12 0.90 0.91 -12.64
C THR A 12 1.57 -0.17 -13.48
N LEU A 13 2.77 -0.60 -13.09
CA LEU A 13 3.55 -1.63 -13.78
C LEU A 13 3.18 -3.08 -13.40
N MET A 14 2.34 -3.30 -12.39
CA MET A 14 1.85 -4.63 -12.02
C MET A 14 0.96 -5.24 -13.12
N ASP A 15 1.06 -6.55 -13.29
CA ASP A 15 0.16 -7.30 -14.16
C ASP A 15 -1.24 -7.45 -13.53
N ALA A 16 -2.29 -7.52 -14.34
CA ALA A 16 -3.65 -7.71 -13.86
C ALA A 16 -3.78 -9.02 -13.04
N GLY A 17 -4.32 -8.93 -11.83
CA GLY A 17 -4.42 -10.03 -10.89
C GLY A 17 -3.15 -10.30 -10.06
N GLU A 18 -2.04 -9.59 -10.32
CA GLU A 18 -0.84 -9.66 -9.50
C GLU A 18 -1.12 -9.08 -8.11
N GLN A 19 -0.55 -9.72 -7.07
CA GLN A 19 -0.67 -9.29 -5.68
C GLN A 19 0.67 -8.84 -5.13
N LYS A 20 0.69 -7.70 -4.43
CA LYS A 20 1.92 -7.14 -3.87
C LYS A 20 1.70 -6.53 -2.51
N TRP A 21 2.66 -6.76 -1.61
CA TRP A 21 2.72 -6.09 -0.32
C TRP A 21 3.39 -4.73 -0.47
N ILE A 22 2.70 -3.68 -0.04
CA ILE A 22 3.20 -2.31 0.00
C ILE A 22 3.48 -1.95 1.45
N GLY A 23 4.63 -1.33 1.73
CA GLY A 23 4.95 -0.76 3.05
C GLY A 23 5.92 -1.55 3.92
N GLN A 24 6.37 -2.73 3.49
CA GLN A 24 7.20 -3.62 4.32
C GLN A 24 8.52 -2.99 4.80
N ASP A 25 9.09 -2.05 4.04
CA ASP A 25 10.34 -1.37 4.34
C ASP A 25 10.15 0.13 4.62
N LEU A 26 8.91 0.57 4.86
CA LEU A 26 8.58 1.97 5.11
C LEU A 26 8.46 2.26 6.61
N PRO A 27 8.90 3.45 7.05
CA PRO A 27 8.60 3.90 8.40
C PRO A 27 7.09 3.96 8.63
N LEU A 28 6.63 3.58 9.82
CA LEU A 28 5.21 3.61 10.19
C LEU A 28 4.53 4.97 9.95
N GLU A 29 5.25 6.07 10.18
CA GLU A 29 4.74 7.43 9.95
C GLU A 29 4.39 7.67 8.47
N ALA A 30 5.12 7.04 7.55
CA ALA A 30 4.86 7.11 6.12
C ALA A 30 3.70 6.20 5.70
N MET A 31 3.32 5.21 6.50
CA MET A 31 2.25 4.26 6.13
C MET A 31 0.86 4.89 6.08
N MET A 32 0.60 5.94 6.87
CA MET A 32 -0.66 6.69 6.80
C MET A 32 -0.84 7.36 5.43
N ALA A 33 0.24 7.95 4.93
CA ALA A 33 0.34 8.57 3.63
C ALA A 33 0.12 7.57 2.49
N VAL A 34 0.80 6.41 2.57
CA VAL A 34 0.65 5.32 1.61
C VAL A 34 -0.76 4.74 1.63
N GLU A 35 -1.37 4.58 2.81
CA GLU A 35 -2.73 4.09 2.92
C GLU A 35 -3.74 4.99 2.18
N LEU A 36 -3.61 6.31 2.31
CA LEU A 36 -4.46 7.27 1.59
C LEU A 36 -4.30 7.11 0.07
N LEU A 37 -3.06 7.03 -0.42
CA LEU A 37 -2.80 6.79 -1.86
C LEU A 37 -3.46 5.50 -2.34
N LEU A 38 -3.30 4.39 -1.61
CA LEU A 38 -3.89 3.11 -1.98
C LEU A 38 -5.42 3.13 -1.94
N GLN A 39 -6.02 3.96 -1.08
CA GLN A 39 -7.47 4.17 -1.06
C GLN A 39 -7.94 4.90 -2.32
N ASP A 40 -7.21 5.92 -2.77
CA ASP A 40 -7.52 6.65 -4.00
C ASP A 40 -7.44 5.72 -5.22
N LEU A 41 -6.36 4.93 -5.34
CA LEU A 41 -6.19 3.96 -6.42
C LEU A 41 -7.26 2.85 -6.39
N ALA A 42 -7.73 2.46 -5.20
CA ALA A 42 -8.83 1.52 -5.05
C ALA A 42 -10.19 2.16 -5.45
N ALA A 43 -10.41 3.44 -5.15
CA ALA A 43 -11.59 4.18 -5.56
C ALA A 43 -11.66 4.33 -7.09
N GLU A 44 -10.52 4.51 -7.74
CA GLU A 44 -10.37 4.53 -9.20
C GLU A 44 -10.45 3.14 -9.84
N LYS A 45 -10.62 2.07 -9.05
CA LYS A 45 -10.66 0.68 -9.50
C LYS A 45 -9.39 0.23 -10.22
N ILE A 46 -8.25 0.83 -9.89
CA ILE A 46 -6.93 0.40 -10.39
C ILE A 46 -6.45 -0.83 -9.60
N ILE A 47 -6.77 -0.89 -8.31
CA ILE A 47 -6.41 -2.00 -7.42
C ILE A 47 -7.57 -2.42 -6.51
N LYS A 48 -7.44 -3.59 -5.87
CA LYS A 48 -8.20 -4.00 -4.68
C LYS A 48 -7.27 -4.14 -3.49
N VAL A 49 -7.64 -3.52 -2.37
CA VAL A 49 -7.00 -3.79 -1.09
C VAL A 49 -7.51 -5.13 -0.55
N ARG A 50 -6.61 -6.09 -0.35
CA ARG A 50 -6.94 -7.45 0.12
C ARG A 50 -6.73 -7.61 1.61
N ARG A 51 -5.64 -7.08 2.15
CA ARG A 51 -5.27 -7.24 3.56
C ARG A 51 -4.49 -6.05 4.08
N LYS A 52 -4.78 -5.63 5.30
CA LYS A 52 -3.98 -4.65 6.05
C LYS A 52 -3.40 -5.35 7.26
N ASN A 53 -2.09 -5.30 7.43
CA ASN A 53 -1.42 -5.78 8.64
C ASN A 53 -1.08 -4.57 9.52
N HIS A 54 -1.09 -4.79 10.82
CA HIS A 54 -0.77 -3.77 11.80
C HIS A 54 0.51 -4.16 12.54
N GLU A 55 1.30 -3.15 12.92
CA GLU A 55 2.49 -3.37 13.72
C GLU A 55 2.13 -3.93 15.10
N LYS A 56 2.94 -4.89 15.57
CA LYS A 56 2.70 -5.60 16.83
C LYS A 56 3.68 -5.23 17.94
N HIS A 57 4.75 -4.49 17.63
CA HIS A 57 5.87 -4.29 18.56
C HIS A 57 5.75 -3.01 19.39
N SER A 58 5.24 -1.92 18.83
CA SER A 58 5.17 -0.61 19.51
C SER A 58 3.90 -0.38 20.34
N GLY A 59 2.93 -1.30 20.28
CA GLY A 59 1.60 -1.13 20.91
C GLY A 59 0.70 -0.11 20.19
N LEU A 60 1.22 0.62 19.20
CA LEU A 60 0.45 1.48 18.32
C LEU A 60 -0.25 0.62 17.26
N LYS A 61 -1.58 0.77 17.11
CA LYS A 61 -2.38 0.07 16.08
C LYS A 61 -2.19 0.71 14.70
N GLN A 62 -0.96 0.98 14.30
CA GLN A 62 -0.63 1.53 12.99
C GLN A 62 -0.44 0.40 11.99
N ILE A 63 -0.78 0.68 10.73
CA ILE A 63 -0.63 -0.27 9.63
C ILE A 63 0.86 -0.34 9.26
N ASP A 64 1.42 -1.56 9.22
CA ASP A 64 2.82 -1.79 8.81
C ASP A 64 2.92 -2.09 7.31
N ARG A 65 1.93 -2.76 6.74
CA ARG A 65 1.90 -3.12 5.30
C ARG A 65 0.49 -3.45 4.82
N ILE A 66 0.27 -3.24 3.52
CA ILE A 66 -1.00 -3.45 2.85
C ILE A 66 -0.79 -4.35 1.62
N LEU A 67 -1.56 -5.44 1.53
CA LEU A 67 -1.61 -6.29 0.35
C LEU A 67 -2.62 -5.71 -0.63
N VAL A 68 -2.16 -5.43 -1.84
CA VAL A 68 -2.98 -4.95 -2.95
C VAL A 68 -2.97 -5.96 -4.09
N GLU A 69 -4.04 -5.97 -4.87
CA GLU A 69 -4.18 -6.75 -6.09
C GLU A 69 -4.50 -5.82 -7.25
N LYS A 70 -3.81 -5.95 -8.38
CA LYS A 70 -4.10 -5.18 -9.59
C LYS A 70 -5.40 -5.64 -10.24
N LEU A 71 -6.23 -4.70 -10.68
CA LEU A 71 -7.45 -4.97 -11.43
C LEU A 71 -7.26 -4.93 -12.95
#